data_AF-A0A095ST98-F1
#
_entry.id   AF-A0A095ST98-F1
#
_cell.length_a   1.000
_cell.length_b   1.000
_cell.length_c   1.000
_cell.angle_alpha   90.00
_cell.angle_beta   90.00
_cell.angle_gamma   90.00
#
_symmetry.space_group_name_H-M   'P 1'
#
loop_
_entity.id
_entity.type
_entity.pdbx_description
1 polymer ?
#
loop_
_entity_poly.entity_id
_entity_poly.type
_entity_poly.pdbx_seq_one_letter_code
_entity_poly.pdbx_strand_id
1 'polypeptide(L)'
;DLNVKAYKTLATGTLWGGLSYRRSLDGAQYIEGSSVADQKLQYITPIVGFNFNNFMVSYTYSHLLGNVKFDTGGFHQITLGINLFCKQEKYDCNCPAVN
;
A
#
# COMPACT_ATOMS: atom_id res chain seq x y z
N ASP A 1 -0.17 -8.44 -10.89
CA ASP A 1 -0.31 -7.52 -9.75
C ASP A 1 -1.65 -6.80 -9.80
N LEU A 2 -2.21 -6.47 -8.64
CA LEU A 2 -3.44 -5.71 -8.48
C LEU A 2 -3.23 -4.66 -7.38
N ASN A 3 -3.74 -3.45 -7.59
CA ASN A 3 -3.72 -2.38 -6.57
C ASN A 3 -5.05 -1.65 -6.57
N VAL A 4 -5.60 -1.42 -5.39
CA VAL A 4 -6.79 -0.58 -5.20
C VAL A 4 -6.54 0.39 -4.07
N LYS A 5 -7.03 1.63 -4.21
CA LYS A 5 -6.91 2.68 -3.22
C LYS A 5 -8.16 3.54 -3.21
N ALA A 6 -8.64 3.88 -2.01
CA ALA A 6 -9.80 4.72 -1.79
C ALA A 6 -9.47 5.86 -0.81
N TYR A 7 -10.21 6.95 -0.92
CA TYR A 7 -9.98 8.19 -0.18
C TYR A 7 -11.29 8.67 0.45
N LYS A 8 -11.18 9.31 1.61
CA LYS A 8 -12.27 10.01 2.28
C LYS A 8 -11.75 11.34 2.81
N THR A 9 -12.27 12.43 2.28
CA THR A 9 -12.01 13.78 2.77
C THR A 9 -12.82 14.03 4.03
N LEU A 10 -12.16 14.55 5.06
CA LEU A 10 -12.71 14.96 6.35
C LEU A 10 -12.43 16.46 6.54
N ALA A 11 -13.10 17.09 7.49
CA ALA A 11 -12.85 18.51 7.81
C ALA A 11 -11.39 18.78 8.25
N THR A 12 -10.73 17.79 8.83
CA THR A 12 -9.37 17.92 9.37
C THR A 12 -8.28 17.40 8.43
N GLY A 13 -8.63 16.75 7.32
CA GLY A 13 -7.63 16.11 6.46
C GLY A 13 -8.20 15.02 5.58
N THR A 14 -7.35 14.23 4.94
CA THR A 14 -7.77 13.13 4.06
C THR A 14 -7.32 11.79 4.60
N LEU A 15 -8.28 10.92 4.91
CA LEU A 15 -8.03 9.51 5.21
C LEU A 15 -8.01 8.72 3.91
N TRP A 16 -7.07 7.79 3.78
CA TRP A 16 -7.01 6.91 2.64
C TRP A 16 -6.58 5.50 3.05
N GLY A 17 -7.05 4.52 2.29
CA GLY A 17 -6.74 3.12 2.49
C GLY A 17 -6.52 2.45 1.16
N GLY A 18 -5.63 1.47 1.13
CA GLY A 18 -5.33 0.70 -0.07
C GLY A 18 -5.04 -0.75 0.23
N LEU A 19 -5.16 -1.56 -0.81
CA LEU A 19 -4.80 -2.96 -0.80
C LEU A 19 -4.02 -3.26 -2.07
N SER A 20 -2.85 -3.89 -1.90
CA SER A 20 -2.01 -4.35 -2.98
C SER A 20 -1.87 -5.87 -2.94
N TYR A 21 -1.90 -6.50 -4.11
CA TYR A 21 -1.53 -7.89 -4.31
C TYR A 21 -0.45 -7.97 -5.38
N ARG A 22 0.70 -8.53 -5.02
CA ARG A 22 1.85 -8.69 -5.92
C ARG A 22 2.24 -10.15 -6.01
N ARG A 23 2.54 -10.61 -7.22
CA ARG A 23 3.05 -11.97 -7.46
C ARG A 23 4.32 -11.89 -8.30
N SER A 24 5.40 -12.45 -7.78
CA SER A 24 6.65 -12.60 -8.53
C SER A 24 6.43 -13.48 -9.76
N LEU A 25 7.08 -13.11 -10.86
CA LEU A 25 7.08 -13.90 -12.09
C LEU A 25 7.99 -15.13 -11.95
N ASP A 26 9.09 -14.96 -11.20
CA ASP A 26 10.06 -16.00 -10.88
C ASP A 26 9.56 -16.87 -9.73
N GLY A 27 9.56 -18.19 -9.98
CA GLY A 27 9.27 -19.23 -9.00
C GLY A 27 10.55 -19.81 -8.43
N ALA A 28 10.54 -20.10 -7.13
CA ALA A 28 11.60 -20.87 -6.49
C ALA A 28 11.14 -22.32 -6.32
N GLN A 29 12.00 -23.26 -6.71
CA GLN A 29 11.80 -24.68 -6.44
C GLN A 29 12.11 -24.96 -4.97
N TYR A 30 11.24 -25.72 -4.32
CA TYR A 30 11.47 -26.24 -2.98
C TYR A 30 11.13 -27.74 -2.94
N ILE A 31 11.75 -28.47 -2.03
CA ILE A 31 11.50 -29.89 -1.84
C ILE A 31 10.33 -30.04 -0.87
N GLU A 32 9.24 -30.66 -1.33
CA GLU A 32 8.09 -31.04 -0.51
C GLU A 32 8.01 -32.57 -0.46
N GLY A 33 8.54 -33.16 0.61
CA GLY A 33 8.64 -34.62 0.75
C GLY A 33 9.59 -35.24 -0.28
N SER A 34 9.05 -36.07 -1.19
CA SER A 34 9.80 -36.72 -2.27
C SER A 34 9.62 -36.05 -3.64
N SER A 35 8.93 -34.90 -3.70
CA SER A 35 8.62 -34.17 -4.93
C SER A 35 9.20 -32.76 -4.93
N VAL A 36 9.55 -32.26 -6.12
CA VAL A 36 9.95 -30.87 -6.34
C VAL A 36 8.70 -30.05 -6.65
N ALA A 37 8.44 -29.01 -5.87
CA ALA A 37 7.31 -28.11 -6.04
C ALA A 37 7.80 -26.69 -6.36
N ASP A 38 7.05 -25.97 -7.20
CA ASP A 38 7.34 -24.57 -7.56
C ASP A 38 6.42 -23.62 -6.77
N GLN A 39 7.02 -22.74 -5.96
CA GLN A 39 6.28 -21.64 -5.31
C GLN A 39 6.66 -20.30 -5.91
N LYS A 40 5.65 -19.52 -6.32
CA LYS A 40 5.83 -18.10 -6.67
C LYS A 40 5.61 -17.24 -5.44
N LEU A 41 6.55 -16.34 -5.19
CA LEU A 41 6.49 -15.35 -4.11
C LEU A 41 5.26 -14.45 -4.30
N GLN A 42 4.40 -14.35 -3.30
CA GLN A 42 3.15 -13.60 -3.36
C GLN A 42 3.00 -12.73 -2.10
N TYR A 43 2.51 -11.50 -2.27
CA TYR A 43 2.30 -10.57 -1.17
C TYR A 43 0.88 -10.03 -1.18
N ILE A 44 0.30 -9.89 0.02
CA ILE A 44 -0.84 -9.03 0.27
C ILE A 44 -0.42 -7.89 1.20
N THR A 45 -0.69 -6.67 0.77
CA THR A 45 -0.20 -5.47 1.46
C THR A 45 -1.35 -4.47 1.66
N PRO A 46 -2.07 -4.54 2.79
CA PRO A 46 -2.93 -3.44 3.24
C PRO A 46 -2.09 -2.23 3.65
N ILE A 47 -2.60 -1.05 3.34
CA ILE A 47 -2.05 0.24 3.76
C ILE A 47 -3.18 1.17 4.21
N VAL A 48 -2.93 1.92 5.27
CA VAL A 48 -3.79 3.02 5.72
C VAL A 48 -2.94 4.25 5.94
N GLY A 49 -3.44 5.42 5.56
CA GLY A 49 -2.73 6.67 5.76
C GLY A 49 -3.65 7.85 5.92
N PHE A 50 -3.07 8.91 6.47
CA PHE A 50 -3.75 10.15 6.77
C PHE A 50 -2.89 11.33 6.35
N ASN A 51 -3.50 12.28 5.65
CA ASN A 51 -2.88 13.54 5.29
C ASN A 51 -3.49 14.65 6.16
N PHE A 52 -2.63 15.40 6.86
CA PHE A 52 -2.99 16.54 7.69
C PHE A 52 -2.13 17.74 7.30
N ASN A 53 -2.74 18.78 6.72
CA ASN A 53 -2.03 19.93 6.15
C ASN A 53 -0.89 19.47 5.21
N ASN A 54 0.36 19.76 5.59
CA ASN A 54 1.54 19.41 4.82
C ASN A 54 2.19 18.10 5.28
N PHE A 55 1.58 17.37 6.22
CA PHE A 55 2.11 16.14 6.77
C PHE A 55 1.31 14.94 6.27
N MET A 56 2.01 13.83 6.05
CA MET A 56 1.43 12.53 5.76
C MET A 56 2.00 11.51 6.74
N VAL A 57 1.12 10.66 7.25
CA VAL A 57 1.49 9.47 8.00
C VAL A 57 0.78 8.27 7.38
N SER A 58 1.49 7.16 7.22
CA SER A 58 0.87 5.90 6.81
C SER A 58 1.50 4.71 7.49
N TYR A 59 0.68 3.69 7.68
CA TYR A 59 1.09 2.39 8.17
C TYR A 59 0.77 1.35 7.10
N THR A 60 1.79 0.56 6.78
CA THR A 60 1.73 -0.51 5.79
C THR A 60 2.09 -1.82 6.45
N TYR A 61 1.32 -2.86 6.18
CA TYR A 61 1.67 -4.21 6.57
C TYR A 61 1.74 -5.07 5.32
N SER A 62 2.88 -5.73 5.08
CA SER A 62 3.07 -6.62 3.93
C SER A 62 3.21 -8.06 4.40
N HIS A 63 2.30 -8.93 3.99
CA HIS A 63 2.32 -10.34 4.34
C HIS A 63 2.66 -11.22 3.13
N LEU A 64 3.60 -12.14 3.31
CA LEU A 64 3.97 -13.15 2.34
C LEU A 64 2.96 -14.31 2.38
N LEU A 65 2.34 -14.57 1.23
CA LEU A 65 1.44 -15.69 1.01
C LEU A 65 2.23 -16.90 0.49
N GLY A 66 1.92 -18.09 1.02
CA GLY A 66 2.56 -19.35 0.63
C GLY A 66 3.02 -20.18 1.83
N ASN A 67 3.36 -21.43 1.55
CA ASN A 67 3.80 -22.41 2.55
C ASN A 67 5.30 -22.28 2.84
N VAL A 68 6.11 -21.95 1.84
CA VAL A 68 7.53 -21.63 2.00
C VAL A 68 7.67 -20.17 2.40
N LYS A 69 7.98 -19.93 3.68
CA LYS A 69 8.27 -18.60 4.22
C LYS A 69 9.75 -18.54 4.54
N PHE A 70 10.48 -17.60 3.93
CA PHE A 70 11.92 -17.43 4.15
C PHE A 70 12.26 -16.78 5.52
N ASP A 71 11.27 -16.27 6.27
CA ASP A 71 11.32 -15.82 7.68
C ASP A 71 9.88 -15.50 8.19
N THR A 72 9.70 -14.83 9.35
CA THR A 72 8.44 -14.22 9.80
C THR A 72 7.82 -13.42 8.66
N GLY A 73 6.83 -14.02 7.99
CA GLY A 73 6.33 -13.58 6.69
C GLY A 73 5.55 -12.26 6.70
N GLY A 74 5.75 -11.36 7.66
CA GLY A 74 5.06 -10.09 7.78
C GLY A 74 6.03 -8.94 8.07
N PHE A 75 5.95 -7.87 7.28
CA PHE A 75 6.74 -6.64 7.46
C PHE A 75 5.84 -5.47 7.85
N HIS A 76 6.22 -4.76 8.91
CA HIS A 76 5.54 -3.54 9.39
C HIS A 76 6.35 -2.32 8.96
N GLN A 77 5.71 -1.36 8.27
CA GLN A 77 6.35 -0.12 7.85
C GLN A 77 5.50 1.08 8.27
N ILE A 78 6.14 2.01 8.96
CA ILE A 78 5.60 3.35 9.22
C ILE A 78 6.28 4.30 8.23
N THR A 79 5.49 5.16 7.61
CA THR A 79 5.99 6.16 6.65
C THR A 79 5.52 7.54 7.06
N LEU A 80 6.45 8.47 7.09
CA LEU A 80 6.23 9.88 7.36
C LEU A 80 6.58 10.67 6.10
N GLY A 81 5.69 11.57 5.69
CA GLY A 81 5.89 12.43 4.53
C GLY A 81 5.63 13.89 4.87
N ILE A 82 6.33 14.78 4.17
CA ILE A 82 6.14 16.22 4.26
C ILE A 82 6.02 16.77 2.84
N ASN A 83 4.93 17.48 2.58
CA ASN A 83 4.69 18.20 1.35
C ASN A 83 5.46 19.53 1.40
N LEU A 84 6.57 19.61 0.68
CA LEU A 84 7.40 20.82 0.58
C LEU A 84 7.04 21.61 -0.68
N PHE A 85 6.98 22.94 -0.57
CA PHE A 85 6.71 23.86 -1.68
C PHE A 85 5.36 23.65 -2.39
N CYS A 86 4.40 22.99 -1.75
CA CYS A 86 3.04 22.88 -2.27
C CYS A 86 2.36 24.25 -2.23
N LYS A 87 1.93 24.75 -3.38
CA LYS A 87 0.96 25.85 -3.45
C LYS A 87 -0.41 25.30 -3.06
N GLN A 88 -1.18 26.04 -2.27
CA GLN A 88 -2.59 25.73 -2.06
C GLN A 88 -3.28 25.57 -3.42
N GLU A 89 -4.09 24.52 -3.56
CA GLU A 89 -4.94 24.37 -4.74
C GLU A 89 -5.84 25.60 -4.84
N LYS A 90 -5.90 26.22 -6.02
CA LYS A 90 -6.65 27.46 -6.25
C LYS A 90 -8.16 27.29 -6.04
N TYR A 91 -8.65 26.06 -5.96
CA TYR A 91 -10.07 25.73 -5.86
C TYR A 91 -10.28 24.68 -4.76
N ASP A 92 -10.32 25.12 -3.51
CA ASP A 92 -10.74 24.29 -2.35
C ASP A 92 -12.26 24.07 -2.33
N CYS A 93 -12.99 24.77 -3.21
CA CYS A 93 -14.37 24.52 -3.50
C CYS A 93 -14.48 23.68 -4.79
N ASN A 94 -15.34 22.67 -4.79
CA ASN A 94 -15.97 22.14 -6.02
C ASN A 94 -16.86 23.23 -6.65
N CYS A 95 -16.31 24.42 -6.88
CA CYS A 95 -16.98 25.52 -7.51
C CYS A 95 -17.21 25.09 -8.97
N PRO A 96 -18.48 24.93 -9.39
CA PRO A 96 -18.77 24.60 -10.78
C PRO A 96 -18.19 25.74 -11.62
N ALA A 97 -17.50 25.36 -12.68
CA ALA A 97 -16.73 26.23 -13.55
C ALA A 97 -17.40 27.60 -13.75
N VAL A 98 -16.69 28.66 -13.39
CA VAL A 98 -17.03 30.00 -13.88
C VAL A 98 -16.50 30.07 -15.31
N ASN A 99 -17.37 29.75 -16.27
CA ASN A 99 -17.37 30.32 -17.61
C ASN A 99 -18.80 30.33 -18.15
#